data_AF-K1XV54-F1
#
_entry.id   AF-K1XV54-F1
#
_cell.length_a   1.000
_cell.length_b   1.000
_cell.length_c   1.000
_cell.angle_alpha   90.00
_cell.angle_beta   90.00
_cell.angle_gamma   90.00
#
_symmetry.space_group_name_H-M   'P 1'
#
loop_
_entity.id
_entity.type
_entity.pdbx_description
1 polymer ?
#
loop_
_entity_poly.entity_id
_entity_poly.type
_entity_poly.pdbx_seq_one_letter_code
_entity_poly.pdbx_strand_id
1 'polypeptide(L)'
;MQPSPPPVRAVVPPPTVAKVPELRPDRPLKRKPALEPDEVSKGAGRVQSRTEAKEAKEAKEAKEAKEAIAANAHLTVDQLLQKRLSAGAAWAKRGMESAYTMQLMVLTDKNAEENLKKMLAQPQYRQESGKFFIFKKTAGSDVIFVFYGEYPNIATARMAQESLPSFLRVHQPYAISVKGAMAKVKK
;
A
#
# COMPACT_ATOMS: atom_id res chain seq x y z
N MET A 1 11.05 55.87 26.44
CA MET A 1 10.45 55.10 25.33
C MET A 1 11.50 54.89 24.27
N GLN A 2 11.91 53.64 24.02
CA GLN A 2 12.70 53.25 22.85
C GLN A 2 11.93 52.13 22.14
N PRO A 3 11.68 52.20 20.81
CA PRO A 3 11.03 51.11 20.10
C PRO A 3 12.02 49.96 19.89
N SER A 4 11.58 48.74 20.22
CA SER A 4 12.30 47.50 19.91
C SER A 4 12.40 47.30 18.39
N PRO A 5 13.55 46.83 17.87
CA PRO A 5 13.68 46.55 16.45
C PRO A 5 12.85 45.31 16.04
N PRO A 6 12.32 45.27 14.81
CA PRO A 6 11.56 44.13 14.31
C PRO A 6 12.47 42.90 14.08
N PRO A 7 11.94 41.67 14.19
CA PRO A 7 12.72 40.46 13.94
C PRO A 7 13.13 40.34 12.47
N VAL A 8 14.42 40.07 12.26
CA VAL A 8 15.03 39.84 10.96
C VAL A 8 14.43 38.58 10.33
N ARG A 9 13.80 38.71 9.15
CA ARG A 9 13.36 37.57 8.34
C ARG A 9 14.57 36.71 7.98
N ALA A 10 14.62 35.49 8.49
CA ALA A 10 15.55 34.47 8.01
C ALA A 10 15.24 34.17 6.53
N VAL A 11 16.13 34.62 5.65
CA VAL A 11 16.17 34.22 4.24
C VAL A 11 16.61 32.77 4.21
N VAL A 12 15.66 31.87 3.98
CA VAL A 12 15.95 30.46 3.73
C VAL A 12 16.53 30.35 2.31
N PRO A 13 17.77 29.87 2.12
CA PRO A 13 18.29 29.65 0.78
C PRO A 13 17.52 28.50 0.11
N PRO A 14 17.25 28.56 -1.20
CA PRO A 14 16.62 27.48 -1.93
C PRO A 14 17.52 26.24 -1.93
N PRO A 15 16.96 25.01 -1.87
CA PRO A 15 17.74 23.80 -2.02
C PRO A 15 18.34 23.73 -3.43
N THR A 16 19.67 23.60 -3.46
CA THR A 16 20.49 23.33 -4.63
C THR A 16 19.90 22.19 -5.47
N VAL A 17 19.53 22.50 -6.71
CA VAL A 17 19.14 21.53 -7.74
C VAL A 17 20.33 20.60 -7.99
N ALA A 18 20.22 19.36 -7.52
CA ALA A 18 21.14 18.30 -7.87
C ALA A 18 21.01 18.01 -9.38
N LYS A 19 22.12 18.29 -10.04
CA LYS A 19 22.44 18.11 -11.46
C LYS A 19 21.89 16.81 -12.07
N VAL A 20 21.07 16.99 -13.10
CA VAL A 20 20.62 15.97 -14.05
C VAL A 20 21.85 15.38 -14.78
N PRO A 21 22.08 14.06 -14.76
CA PRO A 21 22.99 13.43 -15.72
C PRO A 21 22.32 13.33 -17.08
N GLU A 22 22.66 14.34 -17.89
CA GLU A 22 22.77 14.37 -19.35
C GLU A 22 22.61 13.02 -20.08
N LEU A 23 21.60 12.98 -20.96
CA LEU A 23 21.45 11.99 -22.02
C LEU A 23 22.74 11.94 -22.86
N ARG A 24 23.33 10.75 -22.98
CA ARG A 24 24.32 10.49 -24.04
C ARG A 24 23.64 9.84 -25.25
N PRO A 25 23.78 10.44 -26.45
CA PRO A 25 23.23 9.89 -27.68
C PRO A 25 24.09 8.75 -28.25
N ASP A 26 23.34 7.81 -28.83
CA ASP A 26 23.62 6.86 -29.91
C ASP A 26 25.07 6.75 -30.44
N ARG A 27 25.61 5.52 -30.41
CA ARG A 27 26.68 5.11 -31.32
C ARG A 27 26.28 3.84 -32.07
N PRO A 28 26.44 3.80 -33.40
CA PRO A 28 25.92 2.76 -34.25
C PRO A 28 26.78 1.49 -34.19
N LEU A 29 26.12 0.34 -33.98
CA LEU A 29 26.74 -0.98 -34.09
C LEU A 29 27.08 -1.26 -35.55
N LYS A 30 28.39 -1.36 -35.81
CA LYS A 30 28.98 -1.84 -37.06
C LYS A 30 28.48 -3.24 -37.38
N ARG A 31 27.87 -3.39 -38.56
CA ARG A 31 27.62 -4.68 -39.22
C ARG A 31 28.94 -5.33 -39.64
N LYS A 32 29.11 -6.62 -39.35
CA LYS A 32 29.91 -7.55 -40.15
C LYS A 32 29.07 -8.82 -40.39
N PRO A 33 28.99 -9.32 -41.64
CA PRO A 33 28.19 -10.48 -41.99
C PRO A 33 28.99 -11.80 -41.96
N ALA A 34 28.20 -12.88 -41.92
CA ALA A 34 28.45 -14.24 -42.39
C ALA A 34 29.44 -15.13 -41.62
N LEU A 35 28.90 -16.20 -41.00
CA LEU A 35 29.28 -17.60 -41.22
C LEU A 35 28.29 -18.50 -40.45
N GLU A 36 27.36 -19.11 -41.18
CA GLU A 36 26.72 -20.40 -40.84
C GLU A 36 27.53 -21.51 -41.57
N PRO A 37 27.28 -22.82 -41.35
CA PRO A 37 26.53 -23.52 -40.30
C PRO A 37 27.36 -24.67 -39.65
N ASP A 38 26.91 -25.25 -38.53
CA ASP A 38 26.67 -26.71 -38.42
C ASP A 38 26.05 -27.13 -37.07
N GLU A 39 24.96 -27.89 -37.20
CA GLU A 39 24.39 -28.96 -36.36
C GLU A 39 24.29 -28.92 -34.80
N VAL A 40 23.01 -28.98 -34.38
CA VAL A 40 22.42 -29.86 -33.35
C VAL A 40 22.78 -29.62 -31.87
N SER A 41 21.81 -29.14 -31.08
CA SER A 41 21.10 -29.99 -30.11
C SER A 41 20.05 -29.22 -29.29
N LYS A 42 18.82 -29.74 -29.35
CA LYS A 42 17.71 -29.72 -28.36
C LYS A 42 17.79 -28.73 -27.20
N GLY A 43 16.81 -27.82 -27.16
CA GLY A 43 16.51 -27.01 -25.97
C GLY A 43 15.26 -26.14 -26.09
N ALA A 44 14.20 -26.64 -26.73
CA ALA A 44 12.90 -25.97 -26.68
C ALA A 44 12.26 -26.18 -25.30
N GLY A 45 11.98 -25.08 -24.61
CA GLY A 45 10.97 -25.06 -23.55
C GLY A 45 11.45 -24.58 -22.19
N ARG A 46 11.43 -23.26 -21.94
CA ARG A 46 11.16 -22.71 -20.60
C ARG A 46 10.87 -21.21 -20.57
N VAL A 47 9.94 -20.71 -21.38
CA VAL A 47 9.49 -19.29 -21.28
C VAL A 47 7.98 -19.16 -21.07
N GLN A 48 7.19 -20.23 -21.22
CA GLN A 48 5.72 -20.15 -21.09
C GLN A 48 5.21 -20.16 -19.65
N SER A 49 5.92 -20.78 -18.70
CA SER A 49 5.38 -21.04 -17.35
C SER A 49 5.30 -19.83 -16.40
N ARG A 50 5.79 -18.65 -16.78
CA ARG A 50 5.79 -17.46 -15.90
C ARG A 50 4.56 -16.56 -16.09
N THR A 51 3.89 -16.66 -17.23
CA THR A 51 2.69 -15.85 -17.55
C THR A 51 1.43 -16.47 -16.94
N GLU A 52 1.30 -17.80 -17.03
CA GLU A 52 0.13 -18.54 -16.51
C GLU A 52 0.02 -18.50 -14.97
N ALA A 53 1.14 -18.51 -14.25
CA ALA A 53 1.15 -18.41 -12.79
C ALA A 53 0.75 -17.01 -12.28
N LYS A 54 0.89 -15.96 -13.11
CA LYS A 54 0.51 -14.59 -12.76
C LYS A 54 -0.98 -14.36 -13.03
N GLU A 55 -1.48 -14.85 -14.17
CA GLU A 55 -2.90 -14.81 -14.52
C GLU A 55 -3.77 -15.66 -13.58
N ALA A 56 -3.31 -16.84 -13.16
CA ALA A 56 -4.05 -17.67 -12.20
C ALA A 56 -4.14 -17.02 -10.81
N LYS A 57 -3.13 -16.24 -10.40
CA LYS A 57 -3.12 -15.55 -9.11
C LYS A 57 -4.00 -14.30 -9.13
N GLU A 58 -3.93 -13.50 -10.20
CA GLU A 58 -4.82 -12.35 -10.42
C GLU A 58 -6.30 -12.75 -10.57
N ALA A 59 -6.59 -13.84 -11.29
CA ALA A 59 -7.96 -14.34 -11.43
C ALA A 59 -8.54 -14.85 -10.11
N LYS A 60 -7.71 -15.47 -9.26
CA LYS A 60 -8.11 -15.96 -7.94
C LYS A 60 -8.32 -14.80 -6.96
N GLU A 61 -7.41 -13.82 -6.94
CA GLU A 61 -7.55 -12.59 -6.13
C GLU A 61 -8.77 -11.76 -6.56
N ALA A 62 -9.08 -11.69 -7.85
CA ALA A 62 -10.27 -10.99 -8.35
C ALA A 62 -11.59 -11.70 -7.98
N LYS A 63 -11.61 -13.04 -7.97
CA LYS A 63 -12.78 -13.83 -7.57
C LYS A 63 -13.01 -13.75 -6.05
N GLU A 64 -11.95 -13.93 -5.26
CA GLU A 64 -12.01 -13.77 -3.79
C GLU A 64 -12.36 -12.33 -3.39
N ALA A 65 -11.91 -11.32 -4.14
CA ALA A 65 -12.32 -9.93 -3.93
C ALA A 65 -13.81 -9.73 -4.19
N LYS A 66 -14.36 -10.25 -5.29
CA LYS A 66 -15.79 -10.11 -5.62
C LYS A 66 -16.69 -10.81 -4.58
N GLU A 67 -16.32 -12.01 -4.15
CA GLU A 67 -17.07 -12.75 -3.11
C GLU A 67 -16.96 -12.05 -1.75
N ALA A 68 -15.80 -11.50 -1.40
CA ALA A 68 -15.64 -10.73 -0.18
C ALA A 68 -16.44 -9.42 -0.20
N ILE A 69 -16.55 -8.74 -1.35
CA ILE A 69 -17.37 -7.54 -1.52
C ILE A 69 -18.85 -7.88 -1.30
N ALA A 70 -19.36 -8.93 -1.94
CA ALA A 70 -20.74 -9.38 -1.80
C ALA A 70 -21.06 -9.82 -0.36
N ALA A 71 -20.16 -10.60 0.26
CA ALA A 71 -20.33 -11.05 1.63
C ALA A 71 -20.30 -9.90 2.66
N ASN A 72 -19.56 -8.82 2.39
CA ASN A 72 -19.53 -7.66 3.27
C ASN A 72 -20.70 -6.69 3.02
N ALA A 73 -21.38 -6.76 1.88
CA ALA A 73 -22.51 -5.89 1.55
C ALA A 73 -23.72 -6.10 2.49
N HIS A 74 -23.93 -7.32 2.97
CA HIS A 74 -25.09 -7.69 3.80
C HIS A 74 -24.87 -7.56 5.32
N LEU A 75 -23.64 -7.33 5.77
CA LEU A 75 -23.35 -7.21 7.21
C LEU A 75 -24.01 -5.97 7.84
N THR A 76 -24.12 -5.90 9.15
CA THR A 76 -24.31 -4.58 9.79
C THR A 76 -22.95 -3.87 9.90
N VAL A 77 -22.97 -2.56 10.17
CA VAL A 77 -21.72 -1.80 10.35
C VAL A 77 -20.91 -2.34 11.53
N ASP A 78 -21.56 -2.68 12.64
CA ASP A 78 -20.92 -3.30 13.80
C ASP A 78 -20.35 -4.68 13.49
N GLN A 79 -21.07 -5.52 12.75
CA GLN A 79 -20.55 -6.81 12.31
C GLN A 79 -19.34 -6.65 11.39
N LEU A 80 -19.38 -5.68 10.46
CA LEU A 80 -18.26 -5.39 9.59
C LEU A 80 -17.05 -4.94 10.40
N LEU A 81 -17.22 -3.99 11.33
CA LEU A 81 -16.16 -3.52 12.22
C LEU A 81 -15.54 -4.68 13.01
N GLN A 82 -16.35 -5.50 13.67
CA GLN A 82 -15.88 -6.67 14.43
C GLN A 82 -15.12 -7.66 13.55
N LYS A 83 -15.61 -7.90 12.32
CA LYS A 83 -14.95 -8.76 11.35
C LYS A 83 -13.57 -8.21 10.95
N ARG A 84 -13.45 -6.89 10.77
CA ARG A 84 -12.18 -6.24 10.41
C ARG A 84 -11.19 -6.15 11.58
N LEU A 85 -11.68 -5.96 12.80
CA LEU A 85 -10.88 -6.07 14.03
C LEU A 85 -10.32 -7.48 14.19
N SER A 86 -11.15 -8.50 13.97
CA SER A 86 -10.72 -9.91 13.99
C SER A 86 -9.71 -10.20 12.89
N ALA A 87 -9.90 -9.65 11.68
CA ALA A 87 -8.94 -9.76 10.60
C ALA A 87 -7.60 -9.11 10.95
N GLY A 88 -7.62 -7.94 11.60
CA GLY A 88 -6.42 -7.31 12.15
C GLY A 88 -5.72 -8.20 13.20
N ALA A 89 -6.46 -8.74 14.16
CA ALA A 89 -5.90 -9.62 15.18
C ALA A 89 -5.27 -10.89 14.57
N ALA A 90 -5.88 -11.48 13.55
CA ALA A 90 -5.32 -12.60 12.81
C ALA A 90 -4.06 -12.20 12.03
N TRP A 91 -4.09 -11.03 11.38
CA TRP A 91 -2.98 -10.46 10.64
C TRP A 91 -1.75 -10.24 11.53
N ALA A 92 -1.93 -9.68 12.73
CA ALA A 92 -0.84 -9.47 13.69
C ALA A 92 -0.17 -10.77 14.16
N LYS A 93 -0.88 -11.90 14.15
CA LYS A 93 -0.37 -13.21 14.59
C LYS A 93 0.39 -13.98 13.49
N ARG A 94 0.25 -13.60 12.22
CA ARG A 94 0.84 -14.34 11.08
C ARG A 94 2.35 -14.18 10.89
N GLY A 95 3.01 -13.30 11.64
CA GLY A 95 4.49 -13.17 11.60
C GLY A 95 5.05 -12.59 10.29
N MET A 96 4.33 -11.65 9.67
CA MET A 96 4.68 -11.12 8.33
C MET A 96 5.67 -9.95 8.41
N GLU A 97 6.79 -10.14 9.11
CA GLU A 97 7.73 -9.04 9.40
C GLU A 97 8.41 -8.44 8.16
N SER A 98 8.53 -9.22 7.08
CA SER A 98 9.11 -8.80 5.79
C SER A 98 8.11 -8.14 4.83
N ALA A 99 6.82 -8.19 5.14
CA ALA A 99 5.77 -7.61 4.31
C ALA A 99 5.61 -6.11 4.55
N TYR A 100 4.85 -5.48 3.65
CA TYR A 100 4.51 -4.08 3.66
C TYR A 100 2.99 -3.91 3.62
N THR A 101 2.51 -2.81 4.16
CA THR A 101 1.10 -2.40 4.12
C THR A 101 1.05 -0.91 3.86
N MET A 102 -0.13 -0.35 3.64
CA MET A 102 -0.32 1.09 3.64
C MET A 102 -1.03 1.52 4.91
N GLN A 103 -0.48 2.49 5.62
CA GLN A 103 -1.25 3.15 6.67
C GLN A 103 -2.23 4.11 5.99
N LEU A 104 -3.53 3.84 6.15
CA LEU A 104 -4.58 4.66 5.57
C LEU A 104 -4.90 5.84 6.48
N MET A 105 -5.15 5.59 7.76
CA MET A 105 -5.47 6.62 8.73
C MET A 105 -5.21 6.18 10.17
N VAL A 106 -5.12 7.18 11.05
CA VAL A 106 -5.10 7.01 12.50
C VAL A 106 -6.17 7.93 13.07
N LEU A 107 -7.15 7.36 13.73
CA LEU A 107 -8.21 8.09 14.42
C LEU A 107 -7.80 8.21 15.88
N THR A 108 -7.76 9.42 16.44
CA THR A 108 -7.28 9.66 17.82
C THR A 108 -8.32 10.35 18.70
N ASP A 109 -9.52 10.61 18.17
CA ASP A 109 -10.59 11.27 18.90
C ASP A 109 -11.31 10.32 19.84
N LYS A 110 -11.94 10.85 20.89
CA LYS A 110 -12.80 10.08 21.82
C LYS A 110 -13.91 9.28 21.11
N ASN A 111 -14.35 9.78 19.94
CA ASN A 111 -15.36 9.15 19.11
C ASN A 111 -14.76 8.39 17.90
N ALA A 112 -13.48 8.01 17.95
CA ALA A 112 -12.79 7.34 16.85
C ALA A 112 -13.54 6.10 16.35
N GLU A 113 -14.10 5.31 17.25
CA GLU A 113 -14.86 4.12 16.86
C GLU A 113 -16.14 4.49 16.11
N GLU A 114 -16.92 5.46 16.60
CA GLU A 114 -18.13 5.91 15.90
C GLU A 114 -17.81 6.58 14.56
N ASN A 115 -16.73 7.35 14.48
CA ASN A 115 -16.26 7.93 13.22
C ASN A 115 -15.86 6.83 12.23
N LEU A 116 -15.19 5.79 12.70
CA LEU A 116 -14.87 4.62 11.88
C LEU A 116 -16.15 3.88 11.44
N LYS A 117 -17.14 3.71 12.31
CA LYS A 117 -18.43 3.10 11.95
C LYS A 117 -19.14 3.92 10.87
N LYS A 118 -19.20 5.24 11.02
CA LYS A 118 -19.76 6.15 9.99
C LYS A 118 -19.04 6.01 8.66
N MET A 119 -17.72 5.86 8.67
CA MET A 119 -16.93 5.61 7.46
C MET A 119 -17.26 4.25 6.85
N LEU A 120 -17.29 3.17 7.64
CA LEU A 120 -17.61 1.82 7.18
C LEU A 120 -19.07 1.66 6.70
N ALA A 121 -19.97 2.54 7.14
CA ALA A 121 -21.35 2.60 6.64
C ALA A 121 -21.44 3.11 5.19
N GLN A 122 -20.44 3.88 4.73
CA GLN A 122 -20.45 4.44 3.38
C GLN A 122 -20.19 3.34 2.34
N PRO A 123 -20.95 3.31 1.23
CA PRO A 123 -20.81 2.26 0.21
C PRO A 123 -19.39 2.09 -0.33
N GLN A 124 -18.68 3.21 -0.53
CA GLN A 124 -17.34 3.26 -1.10
C GLN A 124 -16.32 2.53 -0.20
N TYR A 125 -16.33 2.83 1.09
CA TYR A 125 -15.47 2.17 2.08
C TYR A 125 -15.86 0.71 2.29
N ARG A 126 -17.15 0.41 2.18
CA ARG A 126 -17.67 -0.94 2.33
C ARG A 126 -17.17 -1.89 1.23
N GLN A 127 -17.10 -1.41 -0.01
CA GLN A 127 -16.54 -2.16 -1.14
C GLN A 127 -15.06 -2.52 -0.88
N GLU A 128 -14.27 -1.57 -0.37
CA GLU A 128 -12.85 -1.81 -0.10
C GLU A 128 -12.55 -2.44 1.27
N SER A 129 -13.56 -2.58 2.13
CA SER A 129 -13.41 -3.05 3.52
C SER A 129 -12.73 -4.42 3.64
N GLY A 130 -12.86 -5.27 2.63
CA GLY A 130 -12.19 -6.57 2.55
C GLY A 130 -10.67 -6.49 2.77
N LYS A 131 -10.06 -5.35 2.41
CA LYS A 131 -8.61 -5.09 2.48
C LYS A 131 -8.19 -4.28 3.72
N PHE A 132 -9.13 -3.87 4.57
CA PHE A 132 -8.82 -3.13 5.78
C PHE A 132 -8.39 -4.06 6.92
N PHE A 133 -7.27 -3.74 7.55
CA PHE A 133 -6.82 -4.30 8.81
C PHE A 133 -6.92 -3.23 9.89
N ILE A 134 -7.77 -3.44 10.88
CA ILE A 134 -8.11 -2.43 11.88
C ILE A 134 -7.58 -2.85 13.25
N PHE A 135 -6.94 -1.92 13.95
CA PHE A 135 -6.38 -2.12 15.28
C PHE A 135 -6.82 -1.02 16.22
N LYS A 136 -7.30 -1.39 17.39
CA LYS A 136 -7.36 -0.46 18.53
C LYS A 136 -5.99 -0.49 19.20
N LYS A 137 -5.41 0.68 19.42
CA LYS A 137 -4.29 0.84 20.34
C LYS A 137 -4.78 0.36 21.73
N THR A 138 -3.87 -0.14 22.57
CA THR A 138 -4.06 -0.66 23.94
C THR A 138 -5.43 -0.43 24.60
N ALA A 139 -5.94 -1.42 25.32
CA ALA A 139 -7.22 -1.35 26.04
C ALA A 139 -7.35 -0.03 26.84
N GLY A 140 -8.33 0.80 26.48
CA GLY A 140 -8.58 2.11 27.10
C GLY A 140 -8.13 3.33 26.29
N SER A 141 -7.48 3.15 25.13
CA SER A 141 -7.17 4.26 24.23
C SER A 141 -8.19 4.35 23.08
N ASP A 142 -8.62 5.58 22.76
CA ASP A 142 -9.49 5.87 21.63
C ASP A 142 -8.71 5.98 20.30
N VAL A 143 -7.52 5.38 20.25
CA VAL A 143 -6.68 5.43 19.05
C VAL A 143 -6.93 4.20 18.20
N ILE A 144 -7.37 4.41 16.96
CA ILE A 144 -7.63 3.34 16.00
C ILE A 144 -6.73 3.52 14.78
N PHE A 145 -5.97 2.48 14.47
CA PHE A 145 -5.16 2.40 13.25
C PHE A 145 -5.91 1.60 12.19
N VAL A 146 -5.95 2.14 10.97
CA VAL A 146 -6.48 1.46 9.79
C VAL A 146 -5.36 1.29 8.77
N PHE A 147 -5.04 0.04 8.46
CA PHE A 147 -4.09 -0.33 7.41
C PHE A 147 -4.83 -0.94 6.23
N TYR A 148 -4.23 -0.83 5.04
CA TYR A 148 -4.79 -1.30 3.78
C TYR A 148 -3.85 -2.28 3.09
N GLY A 149 -4.37 -3.46 2.81
CA GLY A 149 -3.70 -4.48 2.01
C GLY A 149 -2.41 -5.01 2.64
N GLU A 150 -1.84 -5.98 1.95
CA GLU A 150 -0.56 -6.59 2.30
C GLU A 150 0.21 -6.82 1.02
N TYR A 151 1.49 -6.43 1.05
CA TYR A 151 2.34 -6.37 -0.12
C TYR A 151 3.69 -7.02 0.20
N PRO A 152 4.24 -7.84 -0.71
CA PRO A 152 5.49 -8.55 -0.45
C PRO A 152 6.71 -7.62 -0.38
N ASN A 153 6.64 -6.43 -0.98
CA ASN A 153 7.74 -5.46 -0.97
C ASN A 153 7.23 -4.02 -1.06
N ILE A 154 8.10 -3.06 -0.69
CA ILE A 154 7.73 -1.64 -0.67
C ILE A 154 7.36 -1.09 -2.05
N ALA A 155 7.98 -1.59 -3.13
CA ALA A 155 7.66 -1.14 -4.48
C ALA A 155 6.21 -1.50 -4.85
N THR A 156 5.77 -2.72 -4.55
CA THR A 156 4.38 -3.15 -4.76
C THR A 156 3.39 -2.35 -3.91
N ALA A 157 3.75 -2.01 -2.67
CA ALA A 157 2.91 -1.15 -1.83
C ALA A 157 2.76 0.27 -2.41
N ARG A 158 3.84 0.84 -2.95
CA ARG A 158 3.82 2.17 -3.59
C ARG A 158 3.00 2.18 -4.88
N MET A 159 3.16 1.17 -5.74
CA MET A 159 2.32 1.05 -6.95
C MET A 159 0.83 0.91 -6.58
N ALA A 160 0.53 0.15 -5.53
CA ALA A 160 -0.84 0.03 -5.04
C ALA A 160 -1.37 1.36 -4.47
N GLN A 161 -0.53 2.15 -3.80
CA GLN A 161 -0.86 3.49 -3.29
C GLN A 161 -1.31 4.42 -4.41
N GLU A 162 -0.60 4.43 -5.54
CA GLU A 162 -0.94 5.23 -6.73
C GLU A 162 -2.27 4.81 -7.36
N SER A 163 -2.57 3.51 -7.26
CA SER A 163 -3.79 2.88 -7.81
C SER A 163 -4.98 2.94 -6.87
N LEU A 164 -4.86 3.55 -5.68
CA LEU A 164 -5.97 3.62 -4.73
C LEU A 164 -7.13 4.47 -5.28
N PRO A 165 -8.38 4.15 -4.93
CA PRO A 165 -9.51 5.03 -5.15
C PRO A 165 -9.27 6.44 -4.57
N SER A 166 -9.79 7.47 -5.24
CA SER A 166 -9.60 8.88 -4.82
C SER A 166 -10.06 9.15 -3.39
N PHE A 167 -11.17 8.54 -2.97
CA PHE A 167 -11.71 8.66 -1.60
C PHE A 167 -10.80 8.07 -0.51
N LEU A 168 -9.88 7.15 -0.87
CA LEU A 168 -8.85 6.64 0.03
C LEU A 168 -7.58 7.48 -0.04
N ARG A 169 -7.25 8.02 -1.22
CA ARG A 169 -6.07 8.88 -1.42
C ARG A 169 -6.15 10.20 -0.67
N VAL A 170 -7.35 10.71 -0.37
CA VAL A 170 -7.54 11.94 0.44
C VAL A 170 -6.88 11.85 1.81
N HIS A 171 -6.74 10.63 2.36
CA HIS A 171 -6.08 10.40 3.65
C HIS A 171 -4.55 10.35 3.55
N GLN A 172 -4.00 10.61 2.37
CA GLN A 172 -2.56 10.57 2.08
C GLN A 172 -1.90 9.27 2.60
N PRO A 173 -2.41 8.09 2.16
CA PRO A 173 -1.88 6.82 2.62
C PRO A 173 -0.41 6.69 2.26
N TYR A 174 0.36 6.02 3.11
CA TYR A 174 1.78 5.79 2.86
C TYR A 174 2.18 4.35 3.16
N ALA A 175 3.10 3.83 2.36
CA ALA A 175 3.64 2.48 2.53
C ALA A 175 4.53 2.40 3.79
N ILE A 176 4.31 1.37 4.61
CA ILE A 176 5.07 1.06 5.82
C ILE A 176 5.30 -0.45 5.90
N SER A 177 6.40 -0.89 6.52
CA SER A 177 6.56 -2.32 6.82
C SER A 177 5.50 -2.78 7.83
N VAL A 178 5.06 -4.03 7.72
CA VAL A 178 4.12 -4.62 8.70
C VAL A 178 4.73 -4.60 10.09
N LYS A 179 6.04 -4.87 10.21
CA LYS A 179 6.78 -4.70 11.46
C LYS A 179 6.67 -3.28 12.03
N GLY A 180 6.83 -2.26 11.19
CA GLY A 180 6.67 -0.86 11.58
C GLY A 180 5.23 -0.53 12.00
N ALA A 181 4.24 -1.00 11.25
CA ALA A 181 2.83 -0.83 11.58
C ALA A 181 2.50 -1.42 12.96
N MET A 182 2.95 -2.65 13.23
CA MET A 182 2.73 -3.33 14.51
C MET A 182 3.46 -2.67 15.68
N ALA A 183 4.63 -2.09 15.45
CA ALA A 183 5.31 -1.29 16.46
C ALA A 183 4.48 -0.05 16.86
N LYS A 184 3.78 0.60 15.92
CA LYS A 184 2.91 1.76 16.19
C LYS A 184 1.65 1.40 16.96
N VAL A 185 1.10 0.21 16.75
CA VAL A 185 -0.09 -0.26 17.47
C VAL A 185 0.23 -0.63 18.92
N LYS A 186 1.44 -1.17 19.16
CA LYS A 186 1.86 -1.66 20.48
C LYS A 186 2.49 -0.58 21.39
N LYS A 187 3.11 0.46 20.81
CA LYS A 187 3.69 1.61 21.52
C LYS A 187 2.62 2.64 21.82
#